data_AF-A0A0M3BHU7-F1
#
_entry.id   AF-A0A0M3BHU7-F1
#
_cell.length_a   1.000
_cell.length_b   1.000
_cell.length_c   1.000
_cell.angle_alpha   90.00
_cell.angle_beta   90.00
_cell.angle_gamma   90.00
#
_symmetry.space_group_name_H-M   'P 1'
#
loop_
_entity.id
_entity.type
_entity.pdbx_description
1 polymer ?
#
loop_
_entity_poly.entity_id
_entity_poly.type
_entity_poly.pdbx_seq_one_letter_code
_entity_poly.pdbx_strand_id
1 'polypeptide(L)'
;MIDGENMSSLAARLRDNLSFAWNFDLHEDFTTWKHRTRAKVREALGIEAIAPAETLVVGEWSDEGCRGQELEFRFSNGEVTKAYLLRPDTGGPTPAVLLLHDHGSYFSIGKEKMILRPGESPEIAAEIDHWTARLYGGRHVGNELVRRGYTVLSADAIGWGSRKGNGYEAQQALAANLMQFGISLASVILREDLEALVWLGRLPDVDANRLASFGYSMGGSRAWQLAALSDDVKACVAGGWMGTLAGLMQPGNNQLRGQSAFCMLHPQIAGKLDYPHFAALAAPKPALIFSGRQDRHFPEPVTDEAFRQLRDIWGAAGACDRIETRFWPGAHSFPIEQQDYAIDWLDRHL
;
A
#
# COMPACT_ATOMS: atom_id res chain seq x y z
N MET A 1 -33.83 3.72 11.22
CA MET A 1 -33.91 3.87 9.75
C MET A 1 -32.49 3.97 9.23
N ILE A 2 -32.17 3.13 8.25
CA ILE A 2 -30.94 3.22 7.45
C ILE A 2 -31.34 4.02 6.19
N ASP A 3 -30.53 5.00 5.77
CA ASP A 3 -30.82 5.82 4.60
C ASP A 3 -30.41 5.14 3.28
N GLY A 4 -30.64 5.82 2.15
CA GLY A 4 -30.33 5.32 0.81
C GLY A 4 -28.83 5.09 0.54
N GLU A 5 -27.95 5.50 1.46
CA GLU A 5 -26.51 5.30 1.39
C GLU A 5 -26.01 4.31 2.45
N ASN A 6 -26.92 3.54 3.03
CA ASN A 6 -26.65 2.59 4.11
C ASN A 6 -26.13 3.24 5.41
N MET A 7 -26.37 4.54 5.61
CA MET A 7 -26.00 5.23 6.84
C MET A 7 -27.18 5.26 7.81
N SER A 8 -26.90 4.87 9.06
CA SER A 8 -27.87 4.97 10.16
C SER A 8 -27.58 6.21 11.01
N SER A 9 -28.57 6.67 11.76
CA SER A 9 -28.35 7.76 12.73
C SER A 9 -27.31 7.39 13.79
N LEU A 10 -27.14 6.09 14.10
CA LEU A 10 -26.05 5.60 14.94
C LEU A 10 -24.69 5.84 14.29
N ALA A 11 -24.52 5.46 13.01
CA ALA A 11 -23.28 5.64 12.29
C ALA A 11 -22.89 7.12 12.18
N ALA A 12 -23.85 8.01 11.90
CA ALA A 12 -23.62 9.45 11.89
C ALA A 12 -23.17 9.96 13.27
N ARG A 13 -23.86 9.60 14.36
CA ARG A 13 -23.46 10.00 15.72
C ARG A 13 -22.08 9.46 16.12
N LEU A 14 -21.75 8.22 15.74
CA LEU A 14 -20.43 7.67 16.01
C LEU A 14 -19.34 8.44 15.28
N ARG A 15 -19.55 8.74 13.99
CA ARG A 15 -18.64 9.56 13.18
C ARG A 15 -18.45 10.96 13.76
N ASP A 16 -19.54 11.64 14.09
CA ASP A 16 -19.51 13.05 14.54
C ASP A 16 -18.91 13.19 15.95
N ASN A 17 -18.83 12.09 16.72
CA ASN A 17 -18.19 12.04 18.03
C ASN A 17 -16.92 11.17 18.03
N LEU A 18 -16.31 10.93 16.87
CA LEU A 18 -15.06 10.18 16.78
C LEU A 18 -13.97 10.87 17.60
N SER A 19 -13.37 10.11 18.50
CA SER A 19 -12.18 10.51 19.26
C SER A 19 -11.19 9.34 19.24
N PHE A 20 -9.96 9.64 18.87
CA PHE A 20 -8.93 8.63 18.65
C PHE A 20 -7.97 8.61 19.84
N ALA A 21 -8.20 7.70 20.78
CA ALA A 21 -7.41 7.59 22.00
C ALA A 21 -5.91 7.28 21.75
N TRP A 22 -5.54 6.87 20.53
CA TRP A 22 -4.16 6.54 20.16
C TRP A 22 -3.53 7.57 19.22
N ASN A 23 -4.25 8.63 18.83
CA ASN A 23 -3.65 9.72 18.06
C ASN A 23 -2.51 10.38 18.86
N PHE A 24 -1.57 10.93 18.12
CA PHE A 24 -0.47 11.72 18.66
C PHE A 24 -1.01 13.04 19.20
N ASP A 25 -0.65 13.38 20.42
CA ASP A 25 -0.83 14.71 20.98
C ASP A 25 0.45 15.53 20.76
N LEU A 26 0.37 16.71 20.15
CA LEU A 26 1.52 17.59 19.91
C LEU A 26 2.26 17.99 21.19
N HIS A 27 1.65 17.83 22.36
CA HIS A 27 2.26 18.10 23.66
C HIS A 27 2.92 16.87 24.31
N GLU A 28 2.77 15.67 23.74
CA GLU A 28 3.44 14.46 24.23
C GLU A 28 4.78 14.21 23.52
N ASP A 29 5.66 13.43 24.13
CA ASP A 29 6.92 13.02 23.51
C ASP A 29 6.65 12.06 22.33
N PHE A 30 7.10 12.45 21.13
CA PHE A 30 6.89 11.68 19.90
C PHE A 30 7.42 10.25 20.00
N THR A 31 8.62 10.07 20.56
CA THR A 31 9.26 8.74 20.64
C THR A 31 8.44 7.80 21.52
N THR A 32 7.99 8.30 22.67
CA THR A 32 7.13 7.59 23.62
C THR A 32 5.79 7.22 22.98
N TRP A 33 5.14 8.17 22.30
CA TRP A 33 3.91 7.91 21.55
C TRP A 33 4.11 6.84 20.49
N LYS A 34 5.12 7.00 19.63
CA LYS A 34 5.39 6.08 18.51
C LYS A 34 5.60 4.66 19.02
N HIS A 35 6.44 4.46 20.04
CA HIS A 35 6.68 3.13 20.60
C HIS A 35 5.41 2.52 21.19
N ARG A 36 4.68 3.28 22.01
CA ARG A 36 3.42 2.84 22.64
C ARG A 36 2.35 2.47 21.60
N THR A 37 2.12 3.36 20.64
CA THR A 37 1.06 3.21 19.64
C THR A 37 1.41 2.13 18.63
N ARG A 38 2.66 2.07 18.14
CA ARG A 38 3.11 0.99 17.26
C ARG A 38 3.01 -0.38 17.92
N ALA A 39 3.35 -0.50 19.20
CA ALA A 39 3.17 -1.75 19.95
C ALA A 39 1.68 -2.17 20.01
N LYS A 40 0.78 -1.25 20.36
CA LYS A 40 -0.68 -1.52 20.38
C LYS A 40 -1.23 -1.91 19.02
N VAL A 41 -0.82 -1.24 17.95
CA VAL A 41 -1.26 -1.58 16.59
C VAL A 41 -0.77 -2.97 16.20
N ARG A 42 0.52 -3.27 16.45
CA ARG A 42 1.08 -4.59 16.15
C ARG A 42 0.37 -5.71 16.94
N GLU A 43 0.13 -5.51 18.22
CA GLU A 43 -0.64 -6.43 19.07
C GLU A 43 -2.06 -6.64 18.53
N ALA A 44 -2.80 -5.55 18.27
CA ALA A 44 -4.17 -5.61 17.79
C ALA A 44 -4.31 -6.28 16.41
N LEU A 45 -3.28 -6.21 15.58
CA LEU A 45 -3.26 -6.81 14.24
C LEU A 45 -2.58 -8.19 14.20
N GLY A 46 -2.11 -8.72 15.34
CA GLY A 46 -1.41 -10.01 15.39
C GLY A 46 -0.06 -10.01 14.66
N ILE A 47 0.62 -8.85 14.61
CA ILE A 47 1.91 -8.68 13.95
C ILE A 47 3.02 -9.02 14.94
N GLU A 48 3.33 -10.31 14.99
CA GLU A 48 4.44 -10.87 15.75
C GLU A 48 5.77 -10.76 14.96
N ALA A 49 6.76 -11.57 15.32
CA ALA A 49 7.95 -11.73 14.50
C ALA A 49 7.55 -12.24 13.11
N ILE A 50 7.93 -11.49 12.07
CA ILE A 50 7.60 -11.82 10.69
C ILE A 50 8.73 -12.66 10.10
N ALA A 51 8.41 -13.91 9.74
CA ALA A 51 9.29 -14.76 8.97
C ALA A 51 9.17 -14.43 7.47
N PRO A 52 10.22 -14.61 6.65
CA PRO A 52 10.07 -14.49 5.20
C PRO A 52 9.12 -15.58 4.69
N ALA A 53 8.37 -15.26 3.65
CA ALA A 53 7.61 -16.26 2.91
C ALA A 53 8.54 -17.31 2.28
N GLU A 54 8.02 -18.53 2.06
CA GLU A 54 8.70 -19.51 1.23
C GLU A 54 8.46 -19.20 -0.25
N THR A 55 9.46 -19.41 -1.10
CA THR A 55 9.35 -19.10 -2.53
C THR A 55 9.84 -20.21 -3.42
N LEU A 56 9.14 -20.44 -4.54
CA LEU A 56 9.56 -21.29 -5.64
C LEU A 56 9.62 -20.47 -6.93
N VAL A 57 10.72 -20.56 -7.68
CA VAL A 57 10.79 -19.99 -9.03
C VAL A 57 10.01 -20.89 -9.97
N VAL A 58 8.97 -20.35 -10.62
CA VAL A 58 8.10 -21.10 -11.54
C VAL A 58 8.26 -20.66 -13.00
N GLY A 59 8.91 -19.52 -13.24
CA GLY A 59 9.22 -19.05 -14.58
C GLY A 59 10.32 -18.01 -14.54
N GLU A 60 11.05 -17.87 -15.65
CA GLU A 60 12.10 -16.88 -15.80
C GLU A 60 12.02 -16.25 -17.18
N TRP A 61 12.44 -14.99 -17.26
CA TRP A 61 12.62 -14.30 -18.52
C TRP A 61 13.78 -13.32 -18.43
N SER A 62 14.21 -12.84 -19.58
CA SER A 62 15.16 -11.75 -19.70
C SER A 62 14.56 -10.70 -20.62
N ASP A 63 14.73 -9.45 -20.24
CA ASP A 63 14.32 -8.27 -21.00
C ASP A 63 15.43 -7.23 -20.85
N GLU A 64 15.65 -6.40 -21.85
CA GLU A 64 16.87 -5.56 -22.01
C GLU A 64 17.45 -5.01 -20.69
N GLY A 65 18.57 -5.59 -20.23
CA GLY A 65 19.30 -5.15 -19.02
C GLY A 65 18.71 -5.61 -17.67
N CYS A 66 17.70 -6.50 -17.67
CA CYS A 66 17.16 -7.10 -16.46
C CYS A 66 16.78 -8.58 -16.60
N ARG A 67 16.80 -9.29 -15.46
CA ARG A 67 16.27 -10.65 -15.31
C ARG A 67 14.95 -10.58 -14.59
N GLY A 68 13.93 -11.23 -15.15
CA GLY A 68 12.64 -11.40 -14.52
C GLY A 68 12.39 -12.82 -14.06
N GLN A 69 11.66 -12.97 -12.96
CA GLN A 69 11.23 -14.26 -12.43
C GLN A 69 9.76 -14.20 -12.02
N GLU A 70 9.03 -15.25 -12.34
CA GLU A 70 7.75 -15.54 -11.74
C GLU A 70 8.00 -16.46 -10.55
N LEU A 71 7.49 -16.04 -9.40
CA LEU A 71 7.64 -16.72 -8.12
C LEU A 71 6.28 -17.18 -7.65
N GLU A 72 6.24 -18.36 -7.05
CA GLU A 72 5.16 -18.77 -6.16
C GLU A 72 5.59 -18.51 -4.73
N PHE A 73 4.82 -17.68 -4.02
CA PHE A 73 4.99 -17.40 -2.60
C PHE A 73 4.04 -18.27 -1.80
N ARG A 74 4.54 -18.88 -0.73
CA ARG A 74 3.73 -19.50 0.32
C ARG A 74 3.95 -18.74 1.63
N PHE A 75 2.88 -18.14 2.13
CA PHE A 75 2.89 -17.35 3.34
C PHE A 75 2.64 -18.22 4.58
N SER A 76 2.96 -17.68 5.75
CA SER A 76 2.80 -18.39 7.03
C SER A 76 1.34 -18.70 7.40
N ASN A 77 0.38 -18.01 6.78
CA ASN A 77 -1.05 -18.29 6.90
C ASN A 77 -1.51 -19.48 6.03
N GLY A 78 -0.63 -20.06 5.23
CA GLY A 78 -0.91 -21.17 4.31
C GLY A 78 -1.38 -20.75 2.92
N GLU A 79 -1.65 -19.46 2.69
CA GLU A 79 -2.03 -18.93 1.38
C GLU A 79 -0.85 -18.96 0.40
N VAL A 80 -1.17 -19.15 -0.88
CA VAL A 80 -0.20 -19.19 -1.96
C VAL A 80 -0.54 -18.14 -3.01
N THR A 81 0.44 -17.38 -3.46
CA THR A 81 0.27 -16.36 -4.51
C THR A 81 1.36 -16.42 -5.56
N LYS A 82 1.12 -15.80 -6.71
CA LYS A 82 2.16 -15.52 -7.70
C LYS A 82 2.70 -14.11 -7.51
N ALA A 83 3.99 -13.94 -7.79
CA ALA A 83 4.67 -12.67 -7.76
C ALA A 83 5.65 -12.55 -8.94
N TYR A 84 5.90 -11.33 -9.38
CA TYR A 84 6.94 -11.01 -10.34
C TYR A 84 8.09 -10.31 -9.62
N LEU A 85 9.31 -10.80 -9.86
CA LEU A 85 10.56 -10.19 -9.41
C LEU A 85 11.34 -9.74 -10.64
N LEU A 86 11.67 -8.45 -10.71
CA LEU A 86 12.63 -7.90 -11.67
C LEU A 86 13.93 -7.58 -10.95
N ARG A 87 15.06 -7.99 -11.53
CA ARG A 87 16.40 -7.67 -11.04
C ARG A 87 17.21 -7.03 -12.16
N PRO A 88 17.85 -5.88 -11.92
CA PRO A 88 18.72 -5.29 -12.92
C PRO A 88 20.00 -6.13 -13.05
N ASP A 89 20.62 -6.12 -14.21
CA ASP A 89 21.92 -6.76 -14.40
C ASP A 89 23.03 -5.85 -13.86
N THR A 90 23.21 -5.87 -12.53
CA THR A 90 24.23 -5.10 -11.82
C THR A 90 25.26 -6.03 -11.19
N GLY A 91 26.54 -5.64 -11.24
CA GLY A 91 27.64 -6.41 -10.64
C GLY A 91 27.72 -6.36 -9.10
N GLY A 92 26.68 -5.89 -8.40
CA GLY A 92 26.67 -5.75 -6.94
C GLY A 92 25.26 -5.58 -6.36
N PRO A 93 25.14 -5.49 -5.02
CA PRO A 93 23.85 -5.37 -4.33
C PRO A 93 23.05 -4.14 -4.75
N THR A 94 21.75 -4.29 -4.86
CA THR A 94 20.83 -3.25 -5.35
C THR A 94 19.93 -2.73 -4.23
N PRO A 95 19.50 -1.45 -4.29
CA PRO A 95 18.31 -1.05 -3.56
C PRO A 95 17.11 -1.88 -4.06
N ALA A 96 16.10 -2.09 -3.21
CA ALA A 96 14.92 -2.85 -3.61
C ALA A 96 13.61 -2.19 -3.23
N VAL A 97 12.59 -2.44 -4.04
CA VAL A 97 11.24 -1.90 -3.89
C VAL A 97 10.24 -3.03 -3.82
N LEU A 98 9.46 -3.07 -2.73
CA LEU A 98 8.20 -3.80 -2.72
C LEU A 98 7.12 -2.90 -3.33
N LEU A 99 6.74 -3.22 -4.57
CA LEU A 99 5.79 -2.47 -5.38
C LEU A 99 4.38 -3.08 -5.24
N LEU A 100 3.42 -2.24 -4.85
CA LEU A 100 2.11 -2.67 -4.38
C LEU A 100 1.02 -2.15 -5.33
N HIS A 101 0.30 -3.07 -5.97
CA HIS A 101 -0.70 -2.73 -6.98
C HIS A 101 -1.98 -2.09 -6.41
N ASP A 102 -2.69 -1.34 -7.25
CA ASP A 102 -3.99 -0.74 -6.95
C ASP A 102 -5.12 -1.78 -6.86
N HIS A 103 -6.25 -1.35 -6.28
CA HIS A 103 -7.49 -2.11 -6.26
C HIS A 103 -8.14 -2.17 -7.65
N GLY A 104 -8.38 -0.99 -8.24
CA GLY A 104 -8.85 -0.80 -9.62
C GLY A 104 -10.25 -1.30 -9.95
N SER A 105 -10.87 -2.10 -9.09
CA SER A 105 -12.06 -2.90 -9.44
C SER A 105 -11.77 -3.85 -10.61
N TYR A 106 -10.48 -4.12 -10.83
CA TYR A 106 -9.94 -4.87 -11.95
C TYR A 106 -9.16 -6.03 -11.34
N PHE A 107 -9.88 -7.14 -11.14
CA PHE A 107 -9.46 -8.26 -10.29
C PHE A 107 -8.69 -9.33 -11.06
N SER A 108 -8.81 -9.35 -12.39
CA SER A 108 -8.20 -10.38 -13.24
C SER A 108 -6.67 -10.33 -13.29
N ILE A 109 -6.10 -9.16 -12.99
CA ILE A 109 -4.67 -8.89 -12.90
C ILE A 109 -4.35 -8.17 -11.59
N GLY A 110 -3.13 -8.32 -11.09
CA GLY A 110 -2.61 -7.64 -9.89
C GLY A 110 -1.17 -7.21 -10.12
N LYS A 111 -0.22 -8.13 -9.97
CA LYS A 111 1.22 -7.93 -10.23
C LYS A 111 1.50 -7.52 -11.67
N GLU A 112 0.69 -7.97 -12.62
CA GLU A 112 0.83 -7.65 -14.05
C GLU A 112 0.56 -6.16 -14.31
N LYS A 113 -0.23 -5.50 -13.46
CA LYS A 113 -0.41 -4.04 -13.53
C LYS A 113 0.90 -3.29 -13.27
N MET A 114 1.81 -3.90 -12.50
CA MET A 114 3.01 -3.28 -11.96
C MET A 114 4.25 -3.63 -12.77
N ILE A 115 4.35 -4.89 -13.23
CA ILE A 115 5.48 -5.45 -13.95
C ILE A 115 4.99 -6.13 -15.23
N LEU A 116 5.55 -5.72 -16.37
CA LEU A 116 5.36 -6.37 -17.65
C LEU A 116 6.27 -7.60 -17.76
N ARG A 117 5.65 -8.75 -18.00
CA ARG A 117 6.33 -9.99 -18.36
C ARG A 117 6.19 -10.24 -19.88
N PRO A 118 7.27 -10.54 -20.61
CA PRO A 118 7.17 -10.98 -22.00
C PRO A 118 6.42 -12.31 -22.13
N GLY A 119 5.59 -12.43 -23.16
CA GLY A 119 4.89 -13.68 -23.47
C GLY A 119 3.63 -13.95 -22.65
N GLU A 120 3.03 -12.93 -22.04
CA GLU A 120 1.67 -13.02 -21.51
C GLU A 120 0.68 -13.46 -22.60
N SER A 121 -0.39 -14.16 -22.20
CA SER A 121 -1.42 -14.57 -23.17
C SER A 121 -2.06 -13.32 -23.81
N PRO A 122 -2.55 -13.40 -25.07
CA PRO A 122 -3.18 -12.24 -25.72
C PRO A 122 -4.32 -11.63 -24.91
N GLU A 123 -5.07 -12.45 -24.17
CA GLU A 123 -6.15 -12.01 -23.30
C GLU A 123 -5.63 -11.18 -22.12
N ILE A 124 -4.63 -11.69 -21.40
CA ILE A 124 -4.02 -10.98 -20.26
C ILE A 124 -3.28 -9.72 -20.73
N ALA A 125 -2.58 -9.77 -21.86
CA ALA A 125 -1.91 -8.61 -22.45
C ALA A 125 -2.90 -7.47 -22.76
N ALA A 126 -4.07 -7.79 -23.34
CA ALA A 126 -5.10 -6.78 -23.62
C ALA A 126 -5.67 -6.15 -22.34
N GLU A 127 -5.83 -6.93 -21.27
CA GLU A 127 -6.26 -6.42 -19.97
C GLU A 127 -5.20 -5.50 -19.32
N ILE A 128 -3.93 -5.88 -19.40
CA ILE A 128 -2.78 -5.09 -18.96
C ILE A 128 -2.74 -3.74 -19.70
N ASP A 129 -2.78 -3.76 -21.03
CA ASP A 129 -2.73 -2.54 -21.85
C ASP A 129 -3.90 -1.62 -21.54
N HIS A 130 -5.11 -2.17 -21.42
CA HIS A 130 -6.29 -1.39 -21.06
C HIS A 130 -6.15 -0.72 -19.69
N TRP A 131 -5.73 -1.47 -18.67
CA TRP A 131 -5.64 -0.95 -17.30
C TRP A 131 -4.49 0.05 -17.14
N THR A 132 -3.31 -0.27 -17.67
CA THR A 132 -2.14 0.59 -17.58
C THR A 132 -2.34 1.89 -18.34
N ALA A 133 -2.95 1.88 -19.52
CA ALA A 133 -3.32 3.11 -20.25
C ALA A 133 -4.25 4.01 -19.42
N ARG A 134 -5.21 3.40 -18.70
CA ARG A 134 -6.20 4.12 -17.90
C ARG A 134 -5.63 4.74 -16.63
N LEU A 135 -4.83 3.99 -15.86
CA LEU A 135 -4.37 4.42 -14.54
C LEU A 135 -2.90 4.86 -14.49
N TYR A 136 -2.04 4.21 -15.26
CA TYR A 136 -0.57 4.35 -15.20
C TYR A 136 0.04 4.99 -16.47
N GLY A 137 -0.77 5.61 -17.32
CA GLY A 137 -0.29 6.24 -18.56
C GLY A 137 0.36 5.27 -19.56
N GLY A 138 0.01 3.98 -19.52
CA GLY A 138 0.54 2.94 -20.40
C GLY A 138 1.94 2.44 -19.99
N ARG A 139 2.44 2.82 -18.82
CA ARG A 139 3.74 2.40 -18.30
C ARG A 139 3.60 1.44 -17.11
N HIS A 140 4.52 0.50 -17.03
CA HIS A 140 4.69 -0.40 -15.88
C HIS A 140 5.76 0.19 -14.95
N VAL A 141 5.34 0.62 -13.76
CA VAL A 141 6.23 1.29 -12.79
C VAL A 141 7.40 0.39 -12.39
N GLY A 142 7.19 -0.92 -12.28
CA GLY A 142 8.25 -1.88 -11.94
C GLY A 142 9.34 -1.98 -13.02
N ASN A 143 8.96 -1.90 -14.30
CA ASN A 143 9.94 -1.89 -15.39
C ASN A 143 10.74 -0.58 -15.43
N GLU A 144 10.17 0.53 -14.99
CA GLU A 144 10.94 1.79 -14.88
C GLU A 144 11.89 1.75 -13.68
N LEU A 145 11.43 1.27 -12.53
CA LEU A 145 12.27 1.09 -11.34
C LEU A 145 13.45 0.14 -11.62
N VAL A 146 13.26 -0.99 -12.32
CA VAL A 146 14.40 -1.87 -12.62
C VAL A 146 15.42 -1.19 -13.54
N ARG A 147 15.00 -0.35 -14.50
CA ARG A 147 15.92 0.44 -15.34
C ARG A 147 16.71 1.48 -14.53
N ARG A 148 16.17 1.94 -13.41
CA ARG A 148 16.87 2.82 -12.44
C ARG A 148 17.79 2.06 -11.48
N GLY A 149 17.88 0.73 -11.59
CA GLY A 149 18.79 -0.10 -10.80
C GLY A 149 18.18 -0.67 -9.53
N TYR A 150 16.85 -0.69 -9.40
CA TYR A 150 16.18 -1.32 -8.27
C TYR A 150 15.85 -2.79 -8.56
N THR A 151 16.02 -3.66 -7.56
CA THR A 151 15.31 -4.94 -7.53
C THR A 151 13.85 -4.68 -7.16
N VAL A 152 12.90 -5.16 -7.96
CA VAL A 152 11.47 -4.86 -7.78
C VAL A 152 10.67 -6.14 -7.60
N LEU A 153 9.91 -6.23 -6.51
CA LEU A 153 8.97 -7.31 -6.25
C LEU A 153 7.54 -6.77 -6.29
N SER A 154 6.64 -7.45 -7.00
CA SER A 154 5.19 -7.24 -6.90
C SER A 154 4.47 -8.57 -6.80
N ALA A 155 3.71 -8.77 -5.72
CA ALA A 155 2.85 -9.92 -5.51
C ALA A 155 1.37 -9.55 -5.69
N ASP A 156 0.57 -10.50 -6.19
CA ASP A 156 -0.89 -10.33 -6.20
C ASP A 156 -1.39 -10.26 -4.76
N ALA A 157 -2.26 -9.31 -4.43
CA ALA A 157 -3.02 -9.35 -3.19
C ALA A 157 -4.15 -10.40 -3.29
N ILE A 158 -4.58 -10.96 -2.16
CA ILE A 158 -5.68 -11.93 -2.14
C ILE A 158 -6.95 -11.30 -2.78
N GLY A 159 -7.54 -11.99 -3.75
CA GLY A 159 -8.65 -11.45 -4.55
C GLY A 159 -8.26 -10.85 -5.91
N TRP A 160 -6.96 -10.80 -6.25
CA TRP A 160 -6.46 -10.35 -7.56
C TRP A 160 -5.58 -11.38 -8.27
N GLY A 161 -5.46 -11.26 -9.59
CA GLY A 161 -4.49 -12.00 -10.41
C GLY A 161 -4.61 -13.51 -10.19
N SER A 162 -3.52 -14.13 -9.72
CA SER A 162 -3.48 -15.58 -9.43
C SER A 162 -4.45 -16.03 -8.34
N ARG A 163 -5.01 -15.08 -7.57
CA ARG A 163 -5.94 -15.29 -6.46
C ARG A 163 -7.29 -14.59 -6.71
N LYS A 164 -7.63 -14.30 -7.97
CA LYS A 164 -8.84 -13.52 -8.28
C LYS A 164 -10.11 -14.20 -7.76
N GLY A 165 -10.92 -13.42 -7.06
CA GLY A 165 -12.29 -13.79 -6.72
C GLY A 165 -13.27 -13.37 -7.82
N ASN A 166 -14.50 -13.87 -7.74
CA ASN A 166 -15.59 -13.52 -8.67
C ASN A 166 -16.16 -12.10 -8.40
N GLY A 167 -15.29 -11.08 -8.37
CA GLY A 167 -15.66 -9.68 -8.20
C GLY A 167 -15.95 -9.23 -6.77
N TYR A 168 -16.68 -8.12 -6.64
CA TYR A 168 -16.95 -7.47 -5.35
C TYR A 168 -17.71 -8.35 -4.36
N GLU A 169 -18.70 -9.11 -4.82
CA GLU A 169 -19.47 -10.00 -3.95
C GLU A 169 -18.57 -11.06 -3.31
N ALA A 170 -17.63 -11.62 -4.07
CA ALA A 170 -16.66 -12.59 -3.55
C ALA A 170 -15.72 -11.95 -2.52
N GLN A 171 -15.28 -10.70 -2.73
CA GLN A 171 -14.46 -9.99 -1.76
C GLN A 171 -15.21 -9.68 -0.46
N GLN A 172 -16.49 -9.29 -0.57
CA GLN A 172 -17.34 -9.05 0.58
C GLN A 172 -17.58 -10.33 1.38
N ALA A 173 -17.86 -11.43 0.69
CA ALA A 173 -18.00 -12.74 1.31
C ALA A 173 -16.70 -13.15 2.00
N LEU A 174 -15.55 -13.00 1.35
CA LEU A 174 -14.23 -13.30 1.94
C LEU A 174 -14.00 -12.48 3.21
N ALA A 175 -14.20 -11.16 3.14
CA ALA A 175 -14.04 -10.28 4.30
C ALA A 175 -14.99 -10.66 5.45
N ALA A 176 -16.26 -10.95 5.14
CA ALA A 176 -17.23 -11.39 6.13
C ALA A 176 -16.82 -12.70 6.82
N ASN A 177 -16.31 -13.68 6.07
CA ASN A 177 -15.82 -14.95 6.63
C ASN A 177 -14.59 -14.73 7.53
N LEU A 178 -13.60 -13.95 7.08
CA LEU A 178 -12.40 -13.67 7.86
C LEU A 178 -12.74 -12.98 9.20
N MET A 179 -13.70 -12.06 9.19
CA MET A 179 -14.15 -11.37 10.41
C MET A 179 -14.73 -12.31 11.47
N GLN A 180 -15.29 -13.46 11.10
CA GLN A 180 -15.76 -14.47 12.07
C GLN A 180 -14.62 -15.09 12.88
N PHE A 181 -13.39 -15.03 12.37
CA PHE A 181 -12.18 -15.51 13.04
C PHE A 181 -11.38 -14.38 13.69
N GLY A 182 -11.96 -13.18 13.79
CA GLY A 182 -11.31 -12.03 14.42
C GLY A 182 -10.18 -11.41 13.59
N ILE A 183 -10.07 -11.76 12.30
CA ILE A 183 -9.10 -11.18 11.36
C ILE A 183 -9.83 -10.41 10.25
N SER A 184 -9.15 -9.46 9.62
CA SER A 184 -9.72 -8.70 8.51
C SER A 184 -9.01 -9.03 7.20
N LEU A 185 -9.68 -8.82 6.07
CA LEU A 185 -9.06 -8.93 4.74
C LEU A 185 -7.83 -8.01 4.63
N ALA A 186 -7.90 -6.79 5.15
CA ALA A 186 -6.77 -5.88 5.24
C ALA A 186 -5.61 -6.45 6.07
N SER A 187 -5.89 -7.11 7.21
CA SER A 187 -4.87 -7.74 8.05
C SER A 187 -4.17 -8.90 7.34
N VAL A 188 -4.88 -9.68 6.52
CA VAL A 188 -4.28 -10.74 5.69
C VAL A 188 -3.33 -10.13 4.66
N ILE A 189 -3.78 -9.13 3.89
CA ILE A 189 -2.96 -8.44 2.89
C ILE A 189 -1.70 -7.84 3.55
N LEU A 190 -1.86 -7.12 4.66
CA LEU A 190 -0.75 -6.50 5.38
C LEU A 190 0.27 -7.53 5.89
N ARG A 191 -0.19 -8.67 6.42
CA ARG A 191 0.68 -9.75 6.89
C ARG A 191 1.51 -10.31 5.75
N GLU A 192 0.88 -10.60 4.62
CA GLU A 192 1.56 -11.12 3.43
C GLU A 192 2.54 -10.11 2.84
N ASP A 193 2.19 -8.82 2.82
CA ASP A 193 3.09 -7.74 2.40
C ASP A 193 4.33 -7.65 3.30
N LEU A 194 4.17 -7.81 4.62
CA LEU A 194 5.29 -7.84 5.57
C LEU A 194 6.21 -9.05 5.33
N GLU A 195 5.64 -10.23 5.10
CA GLU A 195 6.42 -11.45 4.80
C GLU A 195 7.17 -11.34 3.47
N ALA A 196 6.54 -10.76 2.45
CA ALA A 196 7.16 -10.48 1.15
C ALA A 196 8.30 -9.46 1.28
N LEU A 197 8.15 -8.42 2.10
CA LEU A 197 9.20 -7.45 2.38
C LEU A 197 10.41 -8.09 3.09
N VAL A 198 10.17 -8.90 4.12
CA VAL A 198 11.25 -9.61 4.84
C VAL A 198 11.98 -10.57 3.91
N TRP A 199 11.26 -11.25 3.01
CA TRP A 199 11.88 -12.09 1.99
C TRP A 199 12.74 -11.26 1.01
N LEU A 200 12.21 -10.14 0.50
CA LEU A 200 12.91 -9.26 -0.44
C LEU A 200 14.24 -8.76 0.14
N GLY A 201 14.23 -8.33 1.41
CA GLY A 201 15.42 -7.86 2.12
C GLY A 201 16.46 -8.95 2.44
N ARG A 202 16.12 -10.23 2.26
CA ARG A 202 17.03 -11.37 2.47
C ARG A 202 17.63 -11.92 1.18
N LEU A 203 17.27 -11.38 0.02
CA LEU A 203 17.91 -11.75 -1.23
C LEU A 203 19.41 -11.40 -1.19
N PRO A 204 20.31 -12.29 -1.64
CA PRO A 204 21.76 -12.09 -1.53
C PRO A 204 22.26 -10.84 -2.28
N ASP A 205 21.55 -10.42 -3.33
CA ASP A 205 21.92 -9.30 -4.20
C ASP A 205 21.10 -8.02 -3.91
N VAL A 206 20.46 -7.96 -2.74
CA VAL A 206 19.70 -6.80 -2.26
C VAL A 206 20.40 -6.19 -1.05
N ASP A 207 20.58 -4.88 -1.05
CA ASP A 207 21.01 -4.14 0.13
C ASP A 207 19.80 -3.94 1.08
N ALA A 208 19.78 -4.70 2.18
CA ALA A 208 18.73 -4.63 3.18
C ALA A 208 18.60 -3.24 3.86
N ASN A 209 19.60 -2.37 3.76
CA ASN A 209 19.53 -0.99 4.24
C ASN A 209 18.96 -0.01 3.21
N ARG A 210 18.50 -0.50 2.05
CA ARG A 210 17.96 0.30 0.95
C ARG A 210 16.68 -0.33 0.39
N LEU A 211 15.75 -0.64 1.31
CA LEU A 211 14.43 -1.16 0.99
C LEU A 211 13.36 -0.07 1.03
N ALA A 212 12.50 0.00 0.02
CA ALA A 212 11.39 0.93 -0.03
C ALA A 212 10.05 0.21 -0.26
N SER A 213 8.98 0.83 0.26
CA SER A 213 7.62 0.49 -0.10
C SER A 213 7.08 1.53 -1.08
N PHE A 214 6.47 1.08 -2.18
CA PHE A 214 5.92 1.94 -3.23
C PHE A 214 4.54 1.43 -3.61
N GLY A 215 3.51 2.29 -3.57
CA GLY A 215 2.26 1.97 -4.24
C GLY A 215 1.35 3.16 -4.52
N TYR A 216 0.32 2.91 -5.32
CA TYR A 216 -0.74 3.87 -5.65
C TYR A 216 -2.13 3.33 -5.31
N SER A 217 -3.07 4.18 -4.89
CA SER A 217 -4.42 3.79 -4.46
C SER A 217 -4.38 2.82 -3.27
N MET A 218 -5.05 1.67 -3.34
CA MET A 218 -4.88 0.60 -2.35
C MET A 218 -3.39 0.24 -2.13
N GLY A 219 -2.58 0.25 -3.18
CA GLY A 219 -1.13 0.10 -3.06
C GLY A 219 -0.47 1.19 -2.22
N GLY A 220 -0.93 2.44 -2.33
CA GLY A 220 -0.48 3.55 -1.49
C GLY A 220 -0.82 3.31 -0.02
N SER A 221 -2.01 2.76 0.25
CA SER A 221 -2.42 2.34 1.60
C SER A 221 -1.50 1.28 2.19
N ARG A 222 -1.13 0.28 1.39
CA ARG A 222 -0.22 -0.79 1.78
C ARG A 222 1.20 -0.25 2.00
N ALA A 223 1.65 0.68 1.17
CA ALA A 223 2.98 1.26 1.23
C ALA A 223 3.26 1.99 2.55
N TRP A 224 2.37 2.90 2.98
CA TRP A 224 2.58 3.61 4.24
C TRP A 224 2.37 2.72 5.46
N GLN A 225 1.52 1.67 5.37
CA GLN A 225 1.37 0.69 6.46
C GLN A 225 2.65 -0.11 6.68
N LEU A 226 3.28 -0.58 5.61
CA LEU A 226 4.59 -1.24 5.68
C LEU A 226 5.64 -0.31 6.30
N ALA A 227 5.68 0.95 5.88
CA ALA A 227 6.61 1.93 6.42
C ALA A 227 6.38 2.20 7.92
N ALA A 228 5.12 2.20 8.37
CA ALA A 228 4.72 2.38 9.75
C ALA A 228 5.06 1.17 10.64
N LEU A 229 5.00 -0.05 10.09
CA LEU A 229 5.01 -1.28 10.88
C LEU A 229 6.28 -2.12 10.78
N SER A 230 7.05 -2.00 9.70
CA SER A 230 8.35 -2.67 9.53
C SER A 230 9.51 -1.70 9.73
N ASP A 231 10.58 -2.12 10.40
CA ASP A 231 11.82 -1.33 10.47
C ASP A 231 12.71 -1.51 9.23
N ASP A 232 12.40 -2.49 8.37
CA ASP A 232 13.15 -2.78 7.16
C ASP A 232 12.92 -1.72 6.07
N VAL A 233 11.72 -1.14 5.99
CA VAL A 233 11.42 -0.02 5.06
C VAL A 233 12.20 1.22 5.46
N LYS A 234 12.97 1.79 4.53
CA LYS A 234 13.79 2.98 4.69
C LYS A 234 13.23 4.21 3.96
N ALA A 235 12.45 4.02 2.90
CA ALA A 235 11.68 5.10 2.25
C ALA A 235 10.29 4.61 1.82
N CYS A 236 9.32 5.52 1.80
CA CYS A 236 7.93 5.22 1.43
C CYS A 236 7.44 6.16 0.32
N VAL A 237 6.85 5.58 -0.73
CA VAL A 237 6.11 6.31 -1.76
C VAL A 237 4.66 5.83 -1.77
N ALA A 238 3.74 6.72 -1.42
CA ALA A 238 2.30 6.40 -1.33
C ALA A 238 1.47 7.45 -2.09
N GLY A 239 0.92 7.04 -3.23
CA GLY A 239 0.08 7.90 -4.06
C GLY A 239 -1.40 7.53 -3.98
N GLY A 240 -2.28 8.51 -4.19
CA GLY A 240 -3.72 8.29 -4.39
C GLY A 240 -4.41 7.61 -3.21
N TRP A 241 -3.88 7.76 -2.00
CA TRP A 241 -4.49 7.26 -0.76
C TRP A 241 -3.97 8.01 0.45
N MET A 242 -4.75 8.99 0.93
CA MET A 242 -4.64 9.57 2.26
C MET A 242 -5.92 10.35 2.58
N GLY A 243 -6.28 10.43 3.85
CA GLY A 243 -7.43 11.20 4.32
C GLY A 243 -7.71 10.89 5.77
N THR A 244 -8.42 11.77 6.48
CA THR A 244 -8.88 11.46 7.85
C THR A 244 -10.05 10.47 7.82
N LEU A 245 -10.14 9.59 8.81
CA LEU A 245 -11.22 8.61 8.91
C LEU A 245 -12.58 9.32 8.93
N ALA A 246 -12.73 10.35 9.75
CA ALA A 246 -13.98 11.12 9.83
C ALA A 246 -14.34 11.79 8.49
N GLY A 247 -13.34 12.28 7.74
CA GLY A 247 -13.53 12.88 6.42
C GLY A 247 -13.85 11.87 5.32
N LEU A 248 -13.37 10.64 5.44
CA LEU A 248 -13.69 9.57 4.48
C LEU A 248 -14.98 8.81 4.84
N MET A 249 -15.45 8.90 6.08
CA MET A 249 -16.76 8.35 6.51
C MET A 249 -17.94 9.29 6.17
N GLN A 250 -17.89 9.94 5.00
CA GLN A 250 -18.96 10.82 4.53
C GLN A 250 -19.85 10.11 3.50
N PRO A 251 -21.15 10.47 3.46
CA PRO A 251 -22.08 10.08 2.40
C PRO A 251 -21.43 10.05 1.01
N GLY A 252 -21.65 8.96 0.26
CA GLY A 252 -21.12 8.75 -1.07
C GLY A 252 -19.68 8.22 -1.14
N ASN A 253 -18.89 8.25 -0.06
CA ASN A 253 -17.51 7.79 -0.07
C ASN A 253 -17.40 6.24 -0.15
N ASN A 254 -16.34 5.75 -0.80
CA ASN A 254 -16.08 4.32 -0.95
C ASN A 254 -15.82 3.59 0.37
N GLN A 255 -15.34 4.28 1.41
CA GLN A 255 -15.12 3.66 2.73
C GLN A 255 -16.41 3.13 3.38
N LEU A 256 -17.58 3.61 2.96
CA LEU A 256 -18.88 3.19 3.50
C LEU A 256 -19.54 2.03 2.75
N ARG A 257 -18.99 1.63 1.58
CA ARG A 257 -19.68 0.71 0.65
C ARG A 257 -19.33 -0.76 0.83
N GLY A 258 -18.41 -1.09 1.73
CA GLY A 258 -17.91 -2.47 1.89
C GLY A 258 -17.23 -3.03 0.65
N GLN A 259 -16.82 -2.20 -0.31
CA GLN A 259 -16.11 -2.63 -1.51
C GLN A 259 -14.61 -2.69 -1.22
N SER A 260 -13.83 -1.83 -1.87
CA SER A 260 -12.39 -1.68 -1.61
C SER A 260 -12.05 -1.41 -0.15
N ALA A 261 -13.01 -0.87 0.63
CA ALA A 261 -12.88 -0.62 2.06
C ALA A 261 -12.36 -1.84 2.85
N PHE A 262 -12.80 -3.07 2.53
CA PHE A 262 -12.37 -4.26 3.27
C PHE A 262 -10.87 -4.57 3.14
N CYS A 263 -10.22 -4.11 2.07
CA CYS A 263 -8.78 -4.29 1.87
C CYS A 263 -7.94 -3.30 2.70
N MET A 264 -8.58 -2.37 3.40
CA MET A 264 -7.91 -1.25 4.09
C MET A 264 -8.48 -1.02 5.50
N LEU A 265 -9.62 -1.63 5.82
CA LEU A 265 -10.28 -1.55 7.12
C LEU A 265 -9.71 -2.61 8.06
N HIS A 266 -9.18 -2.13 9.19
CA HIS A 266 -8.76 -2.96 10.30
C HIS A 266 -9.68 -2.75 11.51
N PRO A 267 -10.75 -3.55 11.68
CA PRO A 267 -11.71 -3.37 12.78
C PRO A 267 -11.08 -3.35 14.18
N GLN A 268 -9.94 -4.03 14.35
CA GLN A 268 -9.23 -4.12 15.63
C GLN A 268 -8.66 -2.76 16.07
N ILE A 269 -8.38 -1.85 15.14
CA ILE A 269 -7.84 -0.50 15.42
C ILE A 269 -8.76 0.64 14.96
N ALA A 270 -9.78 0.36 14.15
CA ALA A 270 -10.75 1.34 13.68
C ALA A 270 -11.41 2.09 14.84
N GLY A 271 -11.49 3.42 14.74
CA GLY A 271 -12.01 4.29 15.80
C GLY A 271 -11.06 4.52 16.98
N LYS A 272 -9.87 3.90 17.01
CA LYS A 272 -8.85 4.12 18.06
C LYS A 272 -7.69 5.00 17.58
N LEU A 273 -7.35 4.89 16.31
CA LEU A 273 -6.26 5.60 15.64
C LEU A 273 -6.73 6.10 14.27
N ASP A 274 -6.46 7.36 13.95
CA ASP A 274 -6.78 7.93 12.64
C ASP A 274 -5.73 7.53 11.58
N TYR A 275 -6.10 7.53 10.30
CA TYR A 275 -5.22 7.13 9.19
C TYR A 275 -3.90 7.93 9.11
N PRO A 276 -3.89 9.29 9.14
CA PRO A 276 -2.63 10.05 9.13
C PRO A 276 -1.75 9.74 10.35
N HIS A 277 -2.33 9.48 11.52
CA HIS A 277 -1.57 9.12 12.72
C HIS A 277 -1.01 7.69 12.64
N PHE A 278 -1.73 6.76 12.01
CA PHE A 278 -1.20 5.43 11.72
C PHE A 278 -0.03 5.52 10.73
N ALA A 279 -0.20 6.23 9.62
CA ALA A 279 0.89 6.48 8.67
C ALA A 279 2.09 7.19 9.32
N ALA A 280 1.85 8.08 10.29
CA ALA A 280 2.91 8.80 10.98
C ALA A 280 3.77 7.98 11.94
N LEU A 281 3.40 6.73 12.24
CA LEU A 281 4.31 5.80 12.89
C LEU A 281 5.57 5.52 12.03
N ALA A 282 5.53 5.82 10.72
CA ALA A 282 6.69 5.75 9.83
C ALA A 282 7.73 6.84 10.10
N ALA A 283 7.37 8.00 10.68
CA ALA A 283 8.32 9.06 10.97
C ALA A 283 9.45 8.54 11.90
N PRO A 284 10.73 8.90 11.68
CA PRO A 284 11.22 9.96 10.81
C PRO A 284 11.65 9.50 9.41
N LYS A 285 11.17 8.35 8.92
CA LYS A 285 11.57 7.84 7.60
C LYS A 285 11.18 8.82 6.48
N PRO A 286 12.01 8.96 5.42
CA PRO A 286 11.58 9.57 4.16
C PRO A 286 10.22 9.05 3.69
N ALA A 287 9.27 9.94 3.47
CA ALA A 287 7.96 9.61 2.91
C ALA A 287 7.50 10.64 1.88
N LEU A 288 7.15 10.18 0.67
CA LEU A 288 6.41 10.94 -0.33
C LEU A 288 4.96 10.46 -0.33
N ILE A 289 4.03 11.34 0.05
CA ILE A 289 2.60 11.05 0.08
C ILE A 289 1.88 12.05 -0.82
N PHE A 290 1.14 11.58 -1.82
CA PHE A 290 0.54 12.48 -2.80
C PHE A 290 -0.85 12.06 -3.25
N SER A 291 -1.62 13.02 -3.76
CA SER A 291 -2.98 12.79 -4.27
C SER A 291 -3.32 13.73 -5.43
N GLY A 292 -4.32 13.37 -6.24
CA GLY A 292 -4.90 14.26 -7.24
C GLY A 292 -5.92 15.21 -6.61
N ARG A 293 -5.93 16.49 -7.01
CA ARG A 293 -6.90 17.48 -6.48
C ARG A 293 -8.35 17.13 -6.81
N GLN A 294 -8.60 16.47 -7.94
CA GLN A 294 -9.93 16.02 -8.35
C GLN A 294 -10.17 14.52 -8.07
N ASP A 295 -9.37 13.92 -7.17
CA ASP A 295 -9.59 12.54 -6.75
C ASP A 295 -10.88 12.43 -5.92
N ARG A 296 -11.92 11.87 -6.54
CA ARG A 296 -13.22 11.65 -5.89
C ARG A 296 -13.18 10.65 -4.73
N HIS A 297 -12.15 9.79 -4.66
CA HIS A 297 -12.00 8.81 -3.60
C HIS A 297 -11.41 9.44 -2.34
N PHE A 298 -10.53 10.43 -2.53
CA PHE A 298 -9.84 11.18 -1.48
C PHE A 298 -10.05 12.68 -1.69
N PRO A 299 -11.20 13.24 -1.29
CA PRO A 299 -11.51 14.65 -1.51
C PRO A 299 -10.41 15.58 -1.00
N GLU A 300 -10.10 16.62 -1.77
CA GLU A 300 -8.99 17.53 -1.48
C GLU A 300 -8.99 18.08 -0.04
N PRO A 301 -10.10 18.59 0.52
CA PRO A 301 -10.09 19.11 1.90
C PRO A 301 -9.78 18.04 2.96
N VAL A 302 -10.22 16.80 2.72
CA VAL A 302 -9.97 15.66 3.63
C VAL A 302 -8.50 15.24 3.54
N THR A 303 -7.94 15.25 2.33
CA THR A 303 -6.53 14.93 2.08
C THR A 303 -5.62 16.02 2.63
N ASP A 304 -5.96 17.30 2.45
CA ASP A 304 -5.14 18.43 2.90
C ASP A 304 -5.02 18.47 4.43
N GLU A 305 -6.12 18.19 5.14
CA GLU A 305 -6.11 18.05 6.59
C GLU A 305 -5.22 16.87 7.04
N ALA A 306 -5.31 15.72 6.36
CA ALA A 306 -4.44 14.59 6.67
C ALA A 306 -2.95 14.91 6.39
N PHE A 307 -2.65 15.63 5.29
CA PHE A 307 -1.31 16.09 4.97
C PHE A 307 -0.76 17.06 6.01
N ARG A 308 -1.60 17.98 6.51
CA ARG A 308 -1.23 18.88 7.60
C ARG A 308 -0.85 18.09 8.86
N GLN A 309 -1.70 17.16 9.29
CA GLN A 309 -1.41 16.31 10.46
C GLN A 309 -0.11 15.51 10.29
N LEU A 310 0.12 14.92 9.11
CA LEU A 310 1.36 14.21 8.80
C LEU A 310 2.59 15.12 8.94
N ARG A 311 2.56 16.32 8.34
CA ARG A 311 3.68 17.28 8.45
C ARG A 311 3.93 17.70 9.90
N ASP A 312 2.87 17.94 10.68
CA ASP A 312 2.99 18.33 12.09
C ASP A 312 3.64 17.19 12.92
N ILE A 313 3.24 15.93 12.69
CA ILE A 313 3.81 14.78 13.40
C ILE A 313 5.27 14.52 12.99
N TRP A 314 5.62 14.63 11.70
CA TRP A 314 7.03 14.57 11.26
C TRP A 314 7.85 15.72 11.85
N GLY A 315 7.25 16.89 12.04
CA GLY A 315 7.89 18.01 12.72
C GLY A 315 8.17 17.73 14.19
N ALA A 316 7.22 17.13 14.91
CA ALA A 316 7.45 16.66 16.27
C ALA A 316 8.51 15.56 16.37
N ALA A 317 8.70 14.77 15.31
CA ALA A 317 9.79 13.80 15.17
C ALA A 317 11.15 14.43 14.81
N GLY A 318 11.23 15.76 14.64
CA GLY A 318 12.45 16.47 14.23
C GLY A 318 12.86 16.21 12.78
N ALA A 319 11.91 15.83 11.92
CA ALA A 319 12.16 15.32 10.58
C ALA A 319 11.29 16.00 9.50
N CYS A 320 11.05 17.31 9.62
CA CYS A 320 10.23 18.07 8.67
C CYS A 320 10.68 17.90 7.20
N ASP A 321 11.98 17.74 6.98
CA ASP A 321 12.63 17.55 5.67
C ASP A 321 12.52 16.12 5.13
N ARG A 322 11.98 15.19 5.93
CA ARG A 322 11.79 13.78 5.57
C ARG A 322 10.37 13.44 5.16
N ILE A 323 9.47 14.41 5.08
CA ILE A 323 8.14 14.19 4.50
C ILE A 323 7.86 15.20 3.40
N GLU A 324 7.39 14.69 2.27
CA GLU A 324 6.80 15.50 1.22
C GLU A 324 5.34 15.09 1.03
N THR A 325 4.44 16.05 1.22
CA THR A 325 3.02 15.89 0.89
C THR A 325 2.69 16.72 -0.35
N ARG A 326 2.10 16.13 -1.39
CA ARG A 326 1.92 16.81 -2.67
C ARG A 326 0.53 16.60 -3.28
N PHE A 327 -0.02 17.68 -3.84
CA PHE A 327 -1.18 17.61 -4.71
C PHE A 327 -0.78 17.75 -6.18
N TRP A 328 -1.33 16.88 -7.01
CA TRP A 328 -1.24 16.98 -8.47
C TRP A 328 -2.56 17.45 -9.07
N PRO A 329 -2.54 18.17 -10.22
CA PRO A 329 -3.76 18.34 -10.99
C PRO A 329 -4.23 16.97 -11.53
N GLY A 330 -5.54 16.76 -11.58
CA GLY A 330 -6.15 15.55 -12.11
C GLY A 330 -6.97 14.76 -11.09
N ALA A 331 -7.65 13.75 -11.64
CA ALA A 331 -8.47 12.80 -10.89
C ALA A 331 -7.61 11.66 -10.30
N HIS A 332 -8.24 10.54 -9.93
CA HIS A 332 -7.56 9.34 -9.44
C HIS A 332 -6.79 8.63 -10.57
N SER A 333 -5.57 9.08 -10.83
CA SER A 333 -4.64 8.47 -11.79
C SER A 333 -3.18 8.72 -11.41
N PHE A 334 -2.29 7.86 -11.93
CA PHE A 334 -0.86 7.95 -11.72
C PHE A 334 -0.13 8.06 -13.07
N PRO A 335 -0.26 9.18 -13.79
CA PRO A 335 0.35 9.37 -15.10
C PRO A 335 1.88 9.44 -15.03
N ILE A 336 2.54 9.26 -16.18
CA ILE A 336 4.01 9.18 -16.34
C ILE A 336 4.75 10.27 -15.55
N GLU A 337 4.36 11.54 -15.66
CA GLU A 337 5.00 12.66 -14.95
C GLU A 337 5.04 12.45 -13.43
N GLN A 338 3.94 11.94 -12.84
CA GLN A 338 3.90 11.68 -11.40
C GLN A 338 4.79 10.51 -11.02
N GLN A 339 4.88 9.47 -11.86
CA GLN A 339 5.74 8.33 -11.56
C GLN A 339 7.21 8.71 -11.71
N ASP A 340 7.59 9.51 -12.72
CA ASP A 340 8.95 10.03 -12.88
C ASP A 340 9.37 10.83 -11.65
N TYR A 341 8.50 11.74 -11.20
CA TYR A 341 8.74 12.50 -9.97
C TYR A 341 8.94 11.60 -8.75
N ALA A 342 8.08 10.59 -8.59
CA ALA A 342 8.12 9.68 -7.45
C ALA A 342 9.39 8.80 -7.45
N ILE A 343 9.82 8.35 -8.64
CA ILE A 343 11.05 7.56 -8.82
C ILE A 343 12.28 8.43 -8.58
N ASP A 344 12.33 9.65 -9.14
CA ASP A 344 13.41 10.60 -8.89
C ASP A 344 13.49 11.04 -7.42
N TRP A 345 12.34 11.15 -6.75
CA TRP A 345 12.30 11.37 -5.30
C TRP A 345 12.90 10.18 -4.56
N LEU A 346 12.53 8.95 -4.93
CA LEU A 346 13.06 7.75 -4.28
C LEU A 346 14.58 7.66 -4.42
N ASP A 347 15.13 7.97 -5.61
CA ASP A 347 16.58 7.99 -5.87
C ASP A 347 17.38 8.93 -4.96
N ARG A 348 16.75 10.00 -4.48
CA ARG A 348 17.40 10.96 -3.56
C ARG A 348 17.36 10.51 -2.10
N HIS A 349 16.49 9.56 -1.76
CA HIS A 349 16.14 9.23 -0.37
C HIS A 349 16.44 7.77 0.03
N LEU A 350 16.83 6.91 -0.92
CA LEU A 350 17.16 5.50 -0.69
C LEU A 350 18.56 5.12 -1.17
#